data_AF-A0A533UJY8-F1
#
_entry.id   AF-A0A533UJY8-F1
#
_cell.length_a   1.000
_cell.length_b   1.000
_cell.length_c   1.000
_cell.angle_alpha   90.00
_cell.angle_beta   90.00
_cell.angle_gamma   90.00
#
_symmetry.space_group_name_H-M   'P 1'
#
loop_
_entity.id
_entity.type
_entity.pdbx_description
1 polymer ?
#
loop_
_entity_poly.entity_id
_entity_poly.type
_entity_poly.pdbx_seq_one_letter_code
_entity_poly.pdbx_strand_id
1 'polypeptide(L)'
;MVQVLPFDNGNFISITEGKEKIGAMVVSIGSGTRTSTATIIPSKSDSFFLKLVSERVASITNGICIVSLNIQKELGLEMMKVVMNEIMEIVRQ
;
A
#
# COMPACT_ATOMS: atom_id res chain seq x y z
N MET A 1 -5.88 -8.27 -7.62
CA MET A 1 -5.43 -7.27 -8.61
C MET A 1 -4.74 -6.14 -7.88
N VAL A 2 -3.60 -5.69 -8.41
CA VAL A 2 -2.85 -4.54 -7.92
C VAL A 2 -2.98 -3.43 -8.96
N GLN A 3 -3.28 -2.21 -8.51
CA GLN A 3 -3.25 -1.01 -9.33
C GLN A 3 -2.41 0.04 -8.61
N VAL A 4 -1.49 0.66 -9.35
CA VAL A 4 -0.68 1.77 -8.86
C VAL A 4 -0.98 2.97 -9.75
N LEU A 5 -1.43 4.05 -9.13
CA LEU A 5 -1.66 5.33 -9.77
C LEU A 5 -0.56 6.30 -9.29
N PRO A 6 0.44 6.60 -10.13
CA PRO A 6 1.53 7.51 -9.79
C PRO A 6 1.08 8.97 -9.88
N PHE A 7 1.70 9.80 -9.05
CA PHE A 7 1.63 11.26 -9.04
C PHE A 7 3.04 11.82 -8.85
N ASP A 8 3.27 13.08 -9.23
CA ASP A 8 4.58 13.73 -9.11
C ASP A 8 5.17 13.69 -7.69
N ASN A 9 4.31 13.65 -6.67
CA ASN A 9 4.70 13.65 -5.26
C ASN A 9 4.37 12.35 -4.52
N GLY A 10 3.93 11.29 -5.20
CA GLY A 10 3.47 10.10 -4.51
C GLY A 10 2.75 9.06 -5.35
N ASN A 11 2.13 8.11 -4.66
CA ASN A 11 1.42 6.99 -5.26
C ASN A 11 0.11 6.71 -4.53
N PHE A 12 -0.93 6.38 -5.29
CA PHE A 12 -2.10 5.71 -4.77
C PHE A 12 -2.10 4.24 -5.22
N ILE A 13 -2.19 3.32 -4.27
CA ILE A 13 -2.11 1.88 -4.50
C ILE A 13 -3.42 1.23 -4.08
N SER A 14 -4.05 0.51 -4.99
CA SER A 14 -5.26 -0.28 -4.72
C SER A 14 -4.95 -1.76 -4.84
N ILE A 15 -5.19 -2.51 -3.77
CA ILE A 15 -5.06 -3.96 -3.71
C ILE A 15 -6.46 -4.52 -3.45
N THR A 16 -7.02 -5.20 -4.46
CA THR A 16 -8.40 -5.70 -4.37
C THR A 16 -8.54 -7.15 -4.82
N GLU A 17 -9.36 -7.91 -4.09
CA GLU A 17 -9.87 -9.22 -4.47
C GLU A 17 -11.29 -9.11 -5.05
N GLY A 18 -11.50 -9.59 -6.27
CA GLY A 18 -12.78 -9.50 -6.97
C GLY A 18 -13.06 -8.11 -7.55
N LYS A 19 -14.21 -7.51 -7.19
CA LYS A 19 -14.61 -6.19 -7.70
C LYS A 19 -13.83 -5.08 -7.02
N GLU A 20 -13.42 -4.08 -7.78
CA GLU A 20 -12.79 -2.85 -7.29
C GLU A 20 -13.66 -2.18 -6.22
N LYS A 21 -13.12 -2.07 -5.01
CA LYS A 21 -13.78 -1.42 -3.87
C LYS A 21 -12.74 -0.74 -3.01
N ILE A 22 -13.12 0.37 -2.41
CA ILE A 22 -12.35 1.00 -1.35
C ILE A 22 -12.43 0.10 -0.11
N GLY A 23 -11.27 -0.21 0.45
CA GLY A 23 -11.15 -1.07 1.63
C GLY A 23 -10.47 -0.35 2.79
N ALA A 24 -9.80 -1.12 3.65
CA ALA A 24 -8.95 -0.55 4.69
C ALA A 24 -7.89 0.33 4.04
N MET A 25 -7.56 1.46 4.65
CA MET A 25 -6.72 2.46 4.01
C MET A 25 -5.75 3.10 4.98
N VAL A 26 -4.51 3.25 4.54
CA VAL A 26 -3.47 3.98 5.27
C VAL A 26 -2.77 4.94 4.33
N VAL A 27 -2.15 5.96 4.92
CA VAL A 27 -1.24 6.86 4.24
C VAL A 27 0.09 6.86 4.96
N SER A 28 1.18 6.86 4.21
CA SER A 28 2.53 7.11 4.71
C SER A 28 3.16 8.27 3.95
N ILE A 29 3.90 9.11 4.66
CA ILE A 29 4.61 10.24 4.10
C ILE A 29 6.09 10.07 4.43
N GLY A 30 6.90 9.89 3.40
CA GLY A 30 8.35 9.90 3.50
C GLY A 30 8.88 11.33 3.50
N SER A 31 9.78 11.63 4.44
CA SER A 31 10.47 12.92 4.52
C SER A 31 11.90 12.68 5.02
N GLY A 32 12.82 12.55 4.07
CA GLY A 32 14.22 12.23 4.33
C GLY A 32 14.38 10.84 4.94
N THR A 33 14.87 10.77 6.17
CA THR A 33 15.12 9.50 6.88
C THR A 33 13.94 8.99 7.70
N ARG A 34 12.81 9.72 7.71
CA ARG A 34 11.62 9.37 8.49
C ARG A 34 10.42 9.12 7.59
N THR A 35 9.61 8.15 7.99
CA THR A 35 8.28 7.88 7.42
C THR A 35 7.26 8.02 8.54
N SER A 36 6.19 8.76 8.29
CA SER A 36 5.05 8.88 9.20
C SER A 36 3.83 8.22 8.60
N THR A 37 3.11 7.41 9.38
CA THR A 37 1.98 6.60 8.89
C THR A 37 0.72 6.91 9.69
N ALA A 38 -0.39 7.10 8.98
CA ALA A 38 -1.71 7.28 9.56
C ALA A 38 -2.72 6.30 8.95
N THR A 39 -3.63 5.80 9.77
CA THR A 39 -4.76 4.98 9.29
C THR A 39 -5.92 5.91 8.92
N ILE A 40 -6.41 5.79 7.69
CA ILE A 40 -7.55 6.56 7.17
C ILE A 40 -8.85 5.78 7.36
N ILE A 41 -8.85 4.52 6.93
CA ILE A 41 -9.97 3.59 7.13
C ILE A 41 -9.43 2.36 7.89
N PRO A 42 -9.93 2.08 9.10
CA PRO A 42 -9.45 0.95 9.87
C PRO A 42 -9.76 -0.39 9.19
N SER A 43 -8.84 -1.34 9.30
CA SER A 43 -9.08 -2.71 8.88
C SER A 43 -9.93 -3.46 9.91
N LYS A 44 -10.73 -4.43 9.43
CA LYS A 44 -11.45 -5.38 10.29
C LYS A 44 -10.55 -6.53 10.76
N SER A 45 -9.40 -6.71 10.13
CA SER A 45 -8.36 -7.71 10.43
C SER A 45 -6.99 -7.02 10.63
N ASP A 46 -5.94 -7.78 10.92
CA ASP A 46 -4.61 -7.18 11.09
C ASP A 46 -4.18 -6.40 9.81
N SER A 47 -3.71 -5.17 10.03
CA SER A 47 -3.38 -4.18 9.00
C SER A 47 -1.89 -4.04 8.77
N PHE A 48 -1.07 -4.92 9.36
CA PHE A 48 0.39 -4.86 9.26
C PHE A 48 0.89 -4.76 7.82
N PHE A 49 0.38 -5.63 6.93
CA PHE A 49 0.77 -5.62 5.52
C PHE A 49 0.48 -4.29 4.84
N LEU A 50 -0.69 -3.71 5.12
CA LEU A 50 -1.12 -2.44 4.54
C LEU A 50 -0.17 -1.29 4.92
N LYS A 51 0.19 -1.21 6.21
CA LYS A 51 1.16 -0.23 6.72
C LYS A 51 2.55 -0.45 6.13
N LEU A 52 3.00 -1.70 6.04
CA LEU A 52 4.31 -2.06 5.51
C LEU A 52 4.47 -1.62 4.04
N VAL A 53 3.48 -1.90 3.19
CA VAL A 53 3.50 -1.48 1.77
C VAL A 53 3.57 0.04 1.68
N SER A 54 2.71 0.73 2.41
CA SER A 54 2.63 2.19 2.43
C SER A 54 3.95 2.84 2.85
N GLU A 55 4.53 2.39 3.97
CA GLU A 55 5.79 2.89 4.49
C GLU A 55 6.95 2.63 3.54
N ARG A 56 7.02 1.42 2.97
CA ARG A 56 8.12 1.05 2.10
C ARG A 56 8.14 1.87 0.82
N VAL A 57 6.97 2.07 0.20
CA VAL A 57 6.85 2.90 -1.01
C VAL A 57 7.17 4.35 -0.69
N ALA A 58 6.53 4.94 0.34
CA ALA A 58 6.77 6.32 0.74
C ALA A 58 8.25 6.60 1.08
N SER A 59 8.92 5.64 1.73
CA SER A 59 10.35 5.73 2.05
C SER A 59 11.25 5.71 0.81
N ILE A 60 10.96 4.86 -0.18
CA ILE A 60 11.78 4.77 -1.39
C ILE A 60 11.57 5.97 -2.31
N THR A 61 10.32 6.45 -2.42
CA THR A 61 9.99 7.58 -3.28
C THR A 61 10.23 8.93 -2.61
N ASN A 62 10.56 8.95 -1.30
CA ASN A 62 10.62 10.15 -0.48
C ASN A 62 9.37 11.05 -0.69
N GLY A 63 8.19 10.42 -0.69
CA GLY A 63 6.93 11.06 -1.07
C GLY A 63 5.73 10.47 -0.32
N ILE A 64 4.53 10.73 -0.83
CA ILE A 64 3.27 10.30 -0.22
C ILE A 64 2.88 8.93 -0.82
N CYS A 65 2.52 7.97 0.01
CA CYS A 65 1.92 6.71 -0.42
C CYS A 65 0.58 6.52 0.27
N ILE A 66 -0.48 6.31 -0.49
CA ILE A 66 -1.79 5.92 0.02
C ILE A 66 -2.06 4.51 -0.46
N VAL A 67 -2.41 3.60 0.44
CA VAL A 67 -2.70 2.21 0.09
C VAL A 67 -4.10 1.84 0.57
N SER A 68 -4.92 1.32 -0.34
CA SER A 68 -6.24 0.75 -0.07
C SER A 68 -6.18 -0.77 -0.26
N LEU A 69 -6.72 -1.53 0.69
CA LEU A 69 -6.78 -2.99 0.68
C LEU A 69 -8.20 -3.49 0.92
N ASN A 70 -8.77 -4.15 -0.09
CA ASN A 70 -10.05 -4.83 -0.03
C ASN A 70 -9.88 -6.32 -0.37
N ILE A 71 -9.82 -7.16 0.66
CA ILE A 71 -9.68 -8.62 0.55
C ILE A 71 -10.77 -9.32 1.34
N GLN A 72 -11.20 -10.50 0.89
CA GLN A 72 -12.24 -11.29 1.58
C GLN A 72 -11.63 -12.20 2.65
N LYS A 73 -10.38 -12.61 2.46
CA LYS A 73 -9.61 -13.46 3.37
C LYS A 73 -8.26 -12.82 3.64
N GLU A 74 -7.66 -13.15 4.78
CA GLU A 74 -6.30 -12.70 5.08
C GLU A 74 -5.31 -13.20 4.01
N LEU A 75 -4.36 -12.35 3.66
CA LEU A 75 -3.29 -12.67 2.72
C LEU A 75 -2.30 -13.62 3.41
N GLY A 76 -2.02 -14.77 2.81
CA GLY A 76 -0.90 -15.61 3.24
C GLY A 76 0.44 -14.92 2.97
N LEU A 77 1.49 -15.27 3.74
CA LEU A 77 2.83 -14.67 3.61
C LEU A 77 3.40 -14.73 2.19
N GLU A 78 3.21 -15.85 1.49
CA GLU A 78 3.66 -15.99 0.10
C GLU A 78 2.95 -15.00 -0.83
N MET A 79 1.63 -14.83 -0.67
CA MET A 79 0.87 -13.86 -1.47
C MET A 79 1.28 -12.42 -1.13
N MET A 80 1.53 -12.10 0.14
CA MET A 80 2.05 -10.80 0.55
C MET A 80 3.38 -10.46 -0.14
N LYS A 81 4.31 -11.42 -0.23
CA LYS A 81 5.59 -11.23 -0.93
C LYS A 81 5.39 -10.97 -2.42
N VAL A 82 4.53 -11.76 -3.08
CA VAL A 82 4.23 -11.61 -4.50
C VAL A 82 3.65 -10.22 -4.78
N VAL A 83 2.63 -9.81 -4.02
CA VAL A 83 2.00 -8.49 -4.15
C VAL A 83 3.00 -7.36 -3.90
N MET A 84 3.85 -7.50 -2.88
CA MET A 84 4.87 -6.51 -2.58
C MET A 84 5.88 -6.36 -3.72
N ASN A 85 6.35 -7.47 -4.30
CA ASN A 85 7.28 -7.43 -5.43
C ASN A 85 6.63 -6.78 -6.66
N GLU A 86 5.38 -7.14 -6.98
CA GLU A 86 4.62 -6.53 -8.09
C GLU A 86 4.49 -5.01 -7.92
N ILE A 87 4.12 -4.55 -6.72
CA ILE A 87 4.04 -3.11 -6.40
C ILE A 87 5.41 -2.44 -6.60
N MET A 88 6.48 -3.05 -6.09
CA MET A 88 7.82 -2.47 -6.17
C MET A 88 8.37 -2.43 -7.59
N GLU A 89 7.99 -3.38 -8.45
CA GLU A 89 8.33 -3.36 -9.87
C GLU A 89 7.63 -2.20 -10.59
N ILE A 90 6.36 -1.94 -10.29
CA ILE A 90 5.61 -0.83 -10.90
C ILE A 90 6.12 0.53 -10.41
N VAL A 91 6.40 0.67 -9.10
CA VAL A 91 6.84 1.94 -8.49
C VAL A 91 8.26 2.34 -8.92
N ARG A 92 9.11 1.38 -9.32
CA ARG A 92 10.50 1.65 -9.71
C ARG A 92 10.69 1.94 -11.20
N GLN A 93 9.66 1.75 -12.02
CA GLN A 93 9.66 2.14 -13.43
C GLN A 93 9.53 3.66 -13.55
#